data_AF-A0A2J6NM55-F1
#
_entry.id   AF-A0A2J6NM55-F1
#
_cell.length_a   1.000
_cell.length_b   1.000
_cell.length_c   1.000
_cell.angle_alpha   90.00
_cell.angle_beta   90.00
_cell.angle_gamma   90.00
#
_symmetry.space_group_name_H-M   'P 1'
#
loop_
_entity.id
_entity.type
_entity.pdbx_description
1 polymer ?
#
loop_
_entity_poly.entity_id
_entity_poly.type
_entity_poly.pdbx_seq_one_letter_code
_entity_poly.pdbx_strand_id
1 'polypeptide(L)'
;MKKGFHLRDIILLALLGIIFGVIYFAAAFVYNGLTLLLTPIGYGPLANDITMGVWCMAGPLAGFMFRLPGASFLGEFLGATVEMFLGDQWGAANLISGAVQGVGTELGFTLTGYRIYNWLTIILVTISTTIVTFAWDWFRNGYSQFAGQMLLVMIIVRFISIFLFAGVLNKLIINMLTRAHIVRR
;
A
#
# COMPACT_ATOMS: atom_id res chain seq x y z
N MET A 1 15.49 13.52 22.42
CA MET A 1 14.19 14.16 22.14
C MET A 1 13.33 13.18 21.35
N LYS A 2 12.18 12.73 21.86
CA LYS A 2 11.23 11.92 21.07
C LYS A 2 10.66 12.82 19.97
N LYS A 3 11.04 12.60 18.71
CA LYS A 3 10.36 13.23 17.58
C LYS A 3 8.95 12.65 17.53
N GLY A 4 7.94 13.50 17.70
CA GLY A 4 6.53 13.15 17.61
C GLY A 4 5.86 13.91 16.47
N PHE A 5 4.64 13.50 16.12
CA PHE A 5 3.83 14.21 15.14
C PHE A 5 3.48 15.61 15.65
N HIS A 6 3.71 16.62 14.81
CA HIS A 6 3.15 17.95 15.03
C HIS A 6 1.76 18.04 14.41
N LEU A 7 0.97 19.05 14.81
CA LEU A 7 -0.37 19.28 14.26
C LEU A 7 -0.35 19.35 12.72
N ARG A 8 0.65 20.03 12.14
CA ARG A 8 0.83 20.10 10.69
C ARG A 8 1.02 18.72 10.05
N ASP A 9 1.76 17.83 10.70
CA ASP A 9 2.03 16.50 10.18
C ASP A 9 0.75 15.67 10.14
N ILE A 10 -0.05 15.75 11.21
CA ILE A 10 -1.35 15.07 11.31
C ILE A 10 -2.31 15.57 10.22
N ILE A 11 -2.38 16.88 10.00
CA ILE A 11 -3.23 17.47 8.95
C ILE A 11 -2.79 16.98 7.57
N LEU A 12 -1.49 16.99 7.28
CA LEU A 12 -0.97 16.50 6.00
C LEU A 12 -1.21 15.00 5.80
N LEU A 13 -1.08 14.21 6.87
CA LEU A 13 -1.37 12.78 6.86
C LEU A 13 -2.85 12.49 6.58
N ALA A 14 -3.76 13.27 7.18
CA ALA A 14 -5.19 13.19 6.90
C ALA A 14 -5.52 13.57 5.44
N LEU A 15 -4.93 14.65 4.92
CA LEU A 15 -5.09 15.03 3.52
C LEU A 15 -4.57 13.95 2.56
N LEU A 16 -3.43 13.34 2.90
CA LEU A 16 -2.87 12.23 2.14
C LEU A 16 -3.82 11.03 2.15
N GLY A 17 -4.37 10.67 3.32
CA GLY A 17 -5.41 9.64 3.43
C GLY A 17 -6.64 9.93 2.58
N ILE A 18 -7.12 11.19 2.54
CA ILE A 18 -8.26 11.57 1.69
C ILE A 18 -7.93 11.37 0.21
N ILE A 19 -6.76 11.85 -0.24
CA ILE A 19 -6.34 11.72 -1.65
C ILE A 19 -6.22 10.25 -2.04
N PHE A 20 -5.54 9.44 -1.22
CA PHE A 20 -5.36 8.03 -1.53
C PHE A 20 -6.64 7.21 -1.38
N GLY A 21 -7.53 7.53 -0.43
CA GLY A 21 -8.82 6.87 -0.33
C GLY A 21 -9.68 7.06 -1.59
N VAL A 22 -9.64 8.23 -2.21
CA VAL A 22 -10.28 8.46 -3.53
C VAL A 22 -9.59 7.65 -4.63
N ILE A 23 -8.24 7.58 -4.62
CA ILE A 23 -7.49 6.75 -5.57
C ILE A 23 -7.81 5.26 -5.41
N TYR A 24 -7.95 4.77 -4.17
CA TYR A 24 -8.25 3.38 -3.86
C TYR A 24 -9.66 3.01 -4.30
N PHE A 25 -10.62 3.88 -4.00
CA PHE A 25 -11.99 3.77 -4.51
C PHE A 25 -12.02 3.74 -6.04
N ALA A 26 -11.26 4.62 -6.71
CA ALA A 26 -11.15 4.61 -8.17
C ALA A 26 -10.49 3.32 -8.70
N ALA A 27 -9.46 2.83 -8.00
CA ALA A 27 -8.77 1.59 -8.33
C ALA A 27 -9.66 0.35 -8.20
N ALA A 28 -10.69 0.38 -7.35
CA ALA A 28 -11.68 -0.69 -7.25
C ALA A 28 -12.40 -0.94 -8.59
N PHE A 29 -12.67 0.10 -9.39
CA PHE A 29 -13.25 -0.07 -10.74
C PHE A 29 -12.27 -0.78 -11.69
N VAL A 30 -10.98 -0.44 -11.62
CA VAL A 30 -9.93 -1.08 -12.42
C VAL A 30 -9.78 -2.55 -12.01
N TYR A 31 -9.79 -2.84 -10.71
CA TYR A 31 -9.77 -4.19 -10.18
C TYR A 31 -10.96 -5.02 -10.67
N ASN A 32 -12.18 -4.46 -10.63
CA ASN A 32 -13.37 -5.16 -11.09
C ASN A 32 -13.32 -5.44 -12.59
N GLY A 33 -12.85 -4.48 -13.39
CA GLY A 33 -12.63 -4.68 -14.83
C GLY A 33 -11.61 -5.78 -15.12
N LEU A 34 -10.46 -5.77 -14.43
CA LEU A 34 -9.43 -6.81 -14.56
C LEU A 34 -9.96 -8.18 -14.12
N THR A 35 -10.70 -8.23 -13.01
CA THR A 35 -11.29 -9.48 -12.51
C THR A 35 -12.26 -10.05 -13.54
N LEU A 36 -13.12 -9.22 -14.13
CA LEU A 36 -14.06 -9.64 -15.18
C LEU A 36 -13.34 -10.21 -16.41
N LEU A 37 -12.24 -9.58 -16.84
CA LEU A 37 -11.48 -10.01 -18.01
C LEU A 37 -10.68 -11.30 -17.77
N LEU A 38 -10.15 -11.48 -16.56
CA LEU A 38 -9.29 -12.61 -16.22
C LEU A 38 -10.08 -13.83 -15.71
N THR A 39 -11.30 -13.66 -15.23
CA THR A 39 -12.13 -14.76 -14.72
C THR A 39 -12.43 -15.84 -15.77
N PRO A 40 -12.79 -15.53 -17.04
CA PRO A 40 -13.07 -16.54 -18.07
C PRO A 40 -11.90 -17.47 -18.38
N ILE A 41 -10.66 -17.01 -18.15
CA ILE A 41 -9.44 -17.78 -18.38
C ILE A 41 -8.86 -18.40 -17.09
N GLY A 42 -9.59 -18.31 -15.97
CA GLY A 42 -9.19 -18.87 -14.68
C GLY A 42 -8.17 -18.04 -13.88
N TYR A 43 -7.85 -16.83 -14.33
CA TYR A 43 -6.85 -15.93 -13.71
C TYR A 43 -7.49 -14.77 -12.92
N GLY A 44 -8.79 -14.82 -12.63
CA GLY A 44 -9.50 -13.77 -11.87
C GLY A 44 -8.76 -13.29 -10.60
N PRO A 45 -8.23 -14.19 -9.74
CA PRO A 45 -7.47 -13.81 -8.55
C PRO A 45 -6.21 -12.96 -8.83
N LEU A 46 -5.60 -13.12 -10.01
CA LEU A 46 -4.41 -12.34 -10.40
C LEU A 46 -4.71 -10.84 -10.50
N ALA A 47 -5.97 -10.44 -10.71
CA ALA A 47 -6.37 -9.04 -10.69
C ALA A 47 -6.01 -8.38 -9.35
N ASN A 48 -6.18 -9.11 -8.23
CA ASN A 48 -5.83 -8.61 -6.91
C ASN A 48 -4.32 -8.34 -6.79
N ASP A 49 -3.49 -9.27 -7.27
CA ASP A 49 -2.04 -9.14 -7.23
C ASP A 49 -1.53 -8.01 -8.14
N ILE A 50 -2.15 -7.84 -9.31
CA ILE A 50 -1.81 -6.77 -10.27
C ILE A 50 -2.11 -5.40 -9.68
N THR A 51 -3.22 -5.22 -8.98
CA THR A 51 -3.62 -3.91 -8.44
C THR A 51 -3.16 -3.68 -7.00
N MET A 52 -2.60 -4.69 -6.31
CA MET A 52 -2.15 -4.59 -4.91
C MET A 52 -1.23 -3.40 -4.64
N GLY A 53 -0.34 -3.07 -5.57
CA GLY A 53 0.58 -1.96 -5.41
C GLY A 53 -0.12 -0.60 -5.30
N VAL A 54 -1.28 -0.42 -5.93
CA VAL A 54 -2.06 0.82 -5.85
C VAL A 54 -2.62 1.01 -4.46
N TRP A 55 -3.20 -0.03 -3.86
CA TRP A 55 -3.72 0.00 -2.48
C TRP A 55 -2.66 0.07 -1.39
N CYS A 56 -1.37 0.00 -1.73
CA CYS A 56 -0.29 0.09 -0.76
C CYS A 56 0.54 1.37 -0.95
N MET A 57 0.03 2.38 -1.66
CA MET A 57 0.80 3.58 -1.99
C MET A 57 0.81 4.61 -0.85
N ALA A 58 -0.28 4.77 -0.11
CA ALA A 58 -0.40 5.80 0.91
C ALA A 58 0.63 5.61 2.03
N GLY A 59 0.82 4.37 2.47
CA GLY A 59 1.72 4.06 3.57
C GLY A 59 3.17 4.42 3.28
N PRO A 60 3.82 3.91 2.23
CA PRO A 60 5.22 4.23 1.96
C PRO A 60 5.43 5.71 1.68
N LEU A 61 4.49 6.36 0.99
CA LEU A 61 4.57 7.80 0.75
C LEU A 61 4.58 8.59 2.06
N ALA A 62 3.67 8.27 3.00
CA ALA A 62 3.66 8.87 4.33
C ALA A 62 4.95 8.56 5.11
N GLY A 63 5.42 7.32 5.08
CA GLY A 63 6.66 6.90 5.75
C GLY A 63 7.89 7.69 5.29
N PHE A 64 8.06 7.89 3.99
CA PHE A 64 9.16 8.70 3.45
C PHE A 64 8.99 10.21 3.68
N MET A 65 7.74 10.70 3.72
CA MET A 65 7.44 12.13 3.90
C MET A 65 7.68 12.58 5.35
N PHE A 66 7.12 11.86 6.32
CA PHE A 66 7.18 12.25 7.73
C PHE A 66 8.39 11.67 8.46
N ARG A 67 8.89 10.49 8.05
CA ARG A 67 10.04 9.83 8.68
C ARG A 67 9.87 9.59 10.18
N LEU A 68 8.63 9.32 10.59
CA LEU A 68 8.25 9.04 11.97
C LEU A 68 7.70 7.61 12.07
N PRO A 69 7.96 6.91 13.19
CA PRO A 69 7.28 5.65 13.47
C PRO A 69 5.77 5.79 13.45
N GLY A 70 5.10 4.86 12.78
CA GLY A 70 3.65 4.83 12.61
C GLY A 70 3.13 5.70 11.45
N ALA A 71 3.97 6.52 10.82
CA ALA A 71 3.53 7.34 9.69
C ALA A 71 3.08 6.48 8.50
N SER A 72 3.76 5.37 8.25
CA SER A 72 3.41 4.48 7.15
C SER A 72 2.10 3.77 7.42
N PHE A 73 1.96 3.18 8.60
CA PHE A 73 0.72 2.54 9.03
C PHE A 73 -0.47 3.50 8.95
N LEU A 74 -0.34 4.69 9.53
CA LEU A 74 -1.44 5.66 9.59
C LEU A 74 -1.83 6.19 8.21
N GLY A 75 -0.86 6.42 7.32
CA GLY A 75 -1.15 6.83 5.94
C GLY A 75 -2.03 5.81 5.21
N GLU A 76 -1.68 4.53 5.35
CA GLU A 76 -2.42 3.43 4.75
C GLU A 76 -3.81 3.26 5.36
N PHE A 77 -3.88 3.24 6.69
CA PHE A 77 -5.13 3.05 7.42
C PHE A 77 -6.13 4.19 7.17
N LEU A 78 -5.66 5.44 7.08
CA LEU A 78 -6.51 6.59 6.74
C LEU A 78 -7.01 6.53 5.29
N GLY A 79 -6.16 6.08 4.35
CA GLY A 79 -6.57 5.83 2.96
C GLY A 79 -7.72 4.84 2.88
N ALA A 80 -7.56 3.67 3.51
CA ALA A 80 -8.58 2.64 3.58
C ALA A 80 -9.86 3.10 4.33
N THR A 81 -9.72 3.96 5.34
CA THR A 81 -10.87 4.54 6.04
C THR A 81 -11.70 5.42 5.11
N VAL A 82 -11.06 6.25 4.28
CA VAL A 82 -11.76 7.09 3.31
C VAL A 82 -12.37 6.24 2.20
N GLU A 83 -11.66 5.25 1.68
CA GLU A 83 -12.20 4.28 0.71
C GLU A 83 -13.48 3.61 1.22
N MET A 84 -13.48 3.14 2.47
CA MET A 84 -14.68 2.58 3.12
C MET A 84 -15.86 3.57 3.11
N PHE A 85 -15.62 4.85 3.46
CA PHE A 85 -16.68 5.86 3.48
C PHE A 85 -17.21 6.23 2.09
N LEU A 86 -16.39 6.09 1.05
CA LEU A 86 -16.82 6.28 -0.34
C LEU A 86 -17.71 5.13 -0.85
N GLY A 87 -17.76 4.01 -0.13
CA GLY A 87 -18.77 2.97 -0.31
C GLY A 87 -18.47 2.01 -1.47
N ASP A 88 -17.29 1.40 -1.45
CA ASP A 88 -16.98 0.30 -2.37
C ASP A 88 -17.64 -1.04 -1.98
N GLN A 89 -17.33 -2.08 -2.73
CA GLN A 89 -17.88 -3.42 -2.54
C GLN A 89 -17.41 -4.16 -1.28
N TRP A 90 -16.35 -3.70 -0.61
CA TRP A 90 -15.77 -4.35 0.57
C TRP A 90 -16.13 -3.64 1.88
N GLY A 91 -16.49 -2.35 1.81
CA GLY A 91 -16.99 -1.58 2.94
C GLY A 91 -16.04 -1.64 4.14
N ALA A 92 -16.56 -2.01 5.31
CA ALA A 92 -15.78 -2.04 6.56
C ALA A 92 -14.57 -2.99 6.52
N ALA A 93 -14.57 -3.98 5.61
CA ALA A 93 -13.43 -4.89 5.46
C ALA A 93 -12.17 -4.19 4.93
N ASN A 94 -12.29 -2.99 4.34
CA ASN A 94 -11.16 -2.16 3.94
C ASN A 94 -10.33 -1.72 5.14
N LEU A 95 -10.94 -1.45 6.30
CA LEU A 95 -10.18 -1.09 7.49
C LEU A 95 -9.23 -2.22 7.91
N ILE A 96 -9.68 -3.47 7.80
CA ILE A 96 -8.85 -4.64 8.10
C ILE A 96 -7.72 -4.76 7.06
N SER A 97 -8.04 -4.63 5.77
CA SER A 97 -7.04 -4.65 4.70
C SER A 97 -6.00 -3.55 4.86
N GLY A 98 -6.43 -2.30 5.12
CA GLY A 98 -5.56 -1.15 5.34
C GLY A 98 -4.70 -1.28 6.59
N ALA A 99 -5.21 -1.90 7.65
CA ALA A 99 -4.39 -2.23 8.82
C ALA A 99 -3.30 -3.26 8.48
N VAL A 100 -3.65 -4.32 7.75
CA VAL A 100 -2.69 -5.35 7.32
C VAL A 100 -1.63 -4.77 6.37
N GLN A 101 -2.07 -4.01 5.36
CA GLN A 101 -1.19 -3.33 4.41
C GLN A 101 -0.29 -2.33 5.13
N GLY A 102 -0.85 -1.53 6.04
CA GLY A 102 -0.12 -0.56 6.84
C GLY A 102 0.92 -1.20 7.76
N VAL A 103 0.62 -2.36 8.35
CA VAL A 103 1.62 -3.15 9.10
C VAL A 103 2.72 -3.62 8.17
N GLY A 104 2.36 -4.15 7.00
CA GLY A 104 3.31 -4.57 5.99
C GLY A 104 4.26 -3.45 5.58
N THR A 105 3.75 -2.25 5.29
CA THR A 105 4.57 -1.12 4.86
C THR A 105 5.43 -0.57 6.00
N GLU A 106 4.88 -0.45 7.22
CA GLU A 106 5.58 0.04 8.40
C GLU A 106 6.74 -0.88 8.82
N LEU A 107 6.60 -2.20 8.65
CA LEU A 107 7.67 -3.17 8.93
C LEU A 107 8.91 -2.88 8.10
N GLY A 108 8.77 -2.53 6.82
CA GLY A 108 9.90 -2.17 5.97
C GLY A 108 10.70 -0.98 6.50
N PHE A 109 10.03 0.06 7.02
CA PHE A 109 10.70 1.19 7.68
C PHE A 109 11.32 0.79 9.02
N THR A 110 10.62 -0.03 9.80
CA THR A 110 11.07 -0.55 11.09
C THR A 110 12.38 -1.33 10.95
N LEU A 111 12.54 -2.14 9.90
CA LEU A 111 13.75 -2.89 9.61
C LEU A 111 14.98 -1.99 9.35
N THR A 112 14.76 -0.76 8.90
CA THR A 112 15.82 0.26 8.77
C THR A 112 16.00 1.11 10.03
N GLY A 113 15.25 0.83 11.09
CA GLY A 113 15.21 1.59 12.33
C GLY A 113 14.79 3.04 12.13
N TYR A 114 14.05 3.37 11.06
CA TYR A 114 13.67 4.74 10.68
C TYR A 114 14.85 5.67 10.41
N ARG A 115 16.01 5.12 10.01
CA ARG A 115 17.25 5.88 9.78
C ARG A 115 17.62 6.00 8.30
N ILE A 116 17.17 5.05 7.48
CA ILE A 116 17.53 4.97 6.06
C ILE A 116 16.26 5.22 5.24
N TYR A 117 16.35 6.11 4.25
CA TYR A 117 15.23 6.50 3.37
C TYR A 117 15.69 6.55 1.91
N ASN A 118 16.24 5.42 1.43
CA ASN A 118 16.76 5.28 0.08
C ASN A 118 16.15 4.03 -0.61
N TRP A 119 16.79 3.55 -1.67
CA TRP A 119 16.33 2.35 -2.39
C TRP A 119 16.27 1.09 -1.51
N LEU A 120 17.13 0.96 -0.49
CA LEU A 120 17.09 -0.16 0.45
C LEU A 120 15.74 -0.20 1.18
N THR A 121 15.30 0.94 1.70
CA THR A 121 14.00 1.06 2.40
C THR A 121 12.85 0.74 1.45
N ILE A 122 12.90 1.19 0.19
CA ILE A 122 11.88 0.88 -0.81
C ILE A 122 11.78 -0.63 -1.03
N ILE A 123 12.90 -1.32 -1.18
CA ILE A 123 12.94 -2.78 -1.37
C ILE A 123 12.41 -3.49 -0.13
N LEU A 124 12.84 -3.09 1.07
CA LEU A 124 12.37 -3.70 2.32
C LEU A 124 10.88 -3.50 2.55
N VAL A 125 10.36 -2.30 2.29
CA VAL A 125 8.91 -2.01 2.31
C VAL A 125 8.19 -2.89 1.30
N THR A 126 8.68 -2.97 0.06
CA THR A 126 8.07 -3.83 -0.97
C THR A 126 8.01 -5.29 -0.53
N ILE A 127 9.12 -5.85 -0.04
CA ILE A 127 9.21 -7.25 0.41
C ILE A 127 8.25 -7.48 1.59
N SER A 128 8.33 -6.64 2.62
CA SER A 128 7.51 -6.80 3.83
C SER A 128 6.01 -6.65 3.55
N THR A 129 5.59 -5.65 2.77
CA THR A 129 4.21 -5.50 2.33
C THR A 129 3.75 -6.68 1.48
N THR A 130 4.59 -7.18 0.56
CA THR A 130 4.24 -8.36 -0.25
C THR A 130 4.00 -9.57 0.64
N ILE A 131 4.92 -9.88 1.57
CA ILE A 131 4.79 -11.04 2.46
C ILE A 131 3.55 -10.93 3.35
N VAL A 132 3.33 -9.77 3.97
CA VAL A 132 2.22 -9.58 4.92
C VAL A 132 0.86 -9.63 4.21
N THR A 133 0.71 -8.94 3.08
CA THR A 133 -0.54 -8.96 2.31
C THR A 133 -0.79 -10.33 1.69
N PHE A 134 0.25 -11.01 1.20
CA PHE A 134 0.10 -12.36 0.62
C PHE A 134 -0.26 -13.39 1.68
N ALA A 135 0.33 -13.30 2.86
CA ALA A 135 -0.05 -14.13 4.00
C ALA A 135 -1.50 -13.86 4.42
N TRP A 136 -1.96 -12.62 4.40
CA TRP A 136 -3.36 -12.30 4.66
C TRP A 136 -4.31 -12.91 3.63
N ASP A 137 -3.98 -12.82 2.35
CA ASP A 137 -4.79 -13.42 1.27
C ASP A 137 -4.76 -14.96 1.26
N TRP A 138 -3.72 -15.55 1.83
CA TRP A 138 -3.68 -16.98 2.15
C TRP A 138 -4.84 -17.44 3.02
N PHE A 139 -5.16 -16.65 4.06
CA PHE A 139 -6.25 -16.97 4.98
C PHE A 139 -7.61 -16.46 4.52
N ARG A 140 -7.65 -15.24 3.95
CA ARG A 140 -8.92 -14.56 3.61
C ARG A 140 -9.44 -14.93 2.22
N ASN A 141 -8.57 -14.94 1.22
CA ASN A 141 -8.94 -15.09 -0.19
C ASN A 141 -8.68 -16.50 -0.72
N GLY A 142 -8.41 -17.46 0.16
CA GLY A 142 -8.31 -18.87 -0.18
C GLY A 142 -7.09 -19.22 -1.03
N TYR A 143 -6.00 -18.43 -0.97
CA TYR A 143 -4.83 -18.71 -1.82
C TYR A 143 -4.25 -20.12 -1.56
N SER A 144 -4.48 -20.68 -0.37
CA SER A 144 -4.12 -22.05 -0.02
C SER A 144 -4.66 -23.15 -0.98
N GLN A 145 -5.68 -22.84 -1.78
CA GLN A 145 -6.29 -23.78 -2.72
C GLN A 145 -5.63 -23.79 -4.10
N PHE A 146 -4.75 -22.83 -4.41
CA PHE A 146 -4.08 -22.77 -5.72
C PHE A 146 -2.87 -23.71 -5.79
N ALA A 147 -2.60 -24.19 -7.01
CA ALA A 147 -1.38 -24.95 -7.28
C ALA A 147 -0.13 -24.11 -6.99
N GLY A 148 0.95 -24.74 -6.54
CA GLY A 148 2.20 -24.05 -6.17
C GLY A 148 2.79 -23.17 -7.27
N GLN A 149 2.64 -23.56 -8.55
CA GLN A 149 3.08 -22.74 -9.69
C GLN A 149 2.28 -21.44 -9.80
N MET A 150 0.97 -21.48 -9.61
CA MET A 150 0.11 -20.30 -9.63
C MET A 150 0.45 -19.36 -8.46
N LEU A 151 0.68 -19.91 -7.28
CA LEU A 151 1.11 -19.13 -6.11
C LEU A 151 2.43 -18.39 -6.35
N LEU A 152 3.40 -19.03 -7.02
CA LEU A 152 4.65 -18.37 -7.41
C LEU A 152 4.41 -17.22 -8.38
N VAL A 153 3.52 -17.39 -9.36
CA VAL A 153 3.17 -16.29 -10.27
C VAL A 153 2.51 -15.14 -9.51
N MET A 154 1.54 -15.45 -8.64
CA MET A 154 0.80 -14.46 -7.86
C MET A 154 1.72 -13.62 -6.96
N ILE A 155 2.61 -14.26 -6.21
CA ILE A 155 3.54 -13.53 -5.33
C ILE A 155 4.53 -12.66 -6.12
N ILE A 156 5.01 -13.12 -7.28
CA ILE A 156 5.90 -12.35 -8.15
C ILE A 156 5.16 -11.15 -8.74
N VAL A 157 3.96 -11.35 -9.27
CA VAL A 157 3.12 -10.28 -9.85
C VAL A 157 2.81 -9.23 -8.78
N ARG A 158 2.43 -9.67 -7.57
CA ARG A 158 2.19 -8.79 -6.43
C ARG A 158 3.42 -7.99 -6.05
N PHE A 159 4.58 -8.65 -5.95
CA PHE A 159 5.84 -7.98 -5.66
C PHE A 159 6.15 -6.90 -6.69
N ILE A 160 6.01 -7.21 -7.98
CA ILE A 160 6.23 -6.26 -9.07
C ILE A 160 5.25 -5.09 -8.98
N SER A 161 3.96 -5.35 -8.74
CA SER A 161 2.95 -4.31 -8.57
C SER A 161 3.30 -3.36 -7.43
N ILE A 162 3.56 -3.90 -6.23
CA ILE A 162 3.94 -3.09 -5.06
C ILE A 162 5.24 -2.33 -5.33
N PHE A 163 6.24 -2.96 -5.93
CA PHE A 163 7.50 -2.29 -6.25
C PHE A 163 7.31 -1.10 -7.17
N LEU A 164 6.49 -1.25 -8.22
CA LEU A 164 6.26 -0.20 -9.21
C LEU A 164 5.43 0.95 -8.63
N PHE A 165 4.30 0.67 -8.00
CA PHE A 165 3.37 1.69 -7.50
C PHE A 165 3.80 2.25 -6.13
N ALA A 166 3.94 1.37 -5.14
CA ALA A 166 4.24 1.77 -3.77
C ALA A 166 5.73 2.12 -3.56
N GLY A 167 6.62 1.63 -4.43
CA GLY A 167 8.06 1.92 -4.41
C GLY A 167 8.49 3.03 -5.38
N VAL A 168 8.52 2.73 -6.68
CA VAL A 168 9.05 3.61 -7.71
C VAL A 168 8.20 4.87 -7.87
N LEU A 169 6.89 4.72 -8.07
CA LEU A 169 5.99 5.85 -8.30
C LEU A 169 5.94 6.77 -7.06
N ASN A 170 5.85 6.20 -5.86
CA ASN A 170 5.98 6.98 -4.62
C ASN A 170 7.29 7.77 -4.53
N LYS A 171 8.43 7.16 -4.90
CA LYS A 171 9.71 7.88 -4.95
C LYS A 171 9.66 9.06 -5.92
N LEU A 172 9.05 8.89 -7.09
CA LEU A 172 8.87 9.97 -8.06
C LEU A 172 7.99 11.09 -7.48
N ILE A 173 6.87 10.74 -6.85
CA ILE A 173 5.97 11.69 -6.18
C ILE A 173 6.75 12.50 -5.12
N ILE A 174 7.52 11.84 -4.26
CA ILE A 174 8.31 12.53 -3.22
C ILE A 174 9.33 13.48 -3.82
N ASN A 175 9.99 13.08 -4.91
CA ASN A 175 10.94 13.94 -5.60
C ASN A 175 10.26 15.18 -6.18
N MET A 176 9.05 15.04 -6.74
CA MET A 176 8.25 16.17 -7.22
C MET A 176 7.81 17.09 -6.07
N LEU A 177 7.32 16.53 -4.97
CA LEU A 177 6.92 17.29 -3.78
C LEU A 177 8.10 18.04 -3.14
N THR A 178 9.29 17.44 -3.17
CA THR A 178 10.53 18.09 -2.70
C THR A 178 10.89 19.27 -3.61
N ARG A 179 10.79 19.10 -4.94
CA ARG A 179 11.03 20.20 -5.92
C ARG A 179 10.01 21.33 -5.79
N ALA A 180 8.77 21.01 -5.43
CA ALA A 180 7.71 21.98 -5.16
C ALA A 180 7.85 22.68 -3.79
N HIS A 181 8.90 22.38 -3.01
CA HIS A 181 9.14 22.94 -1.67
C HIS A 181 8.02 22.67 -0.63
N ILE A 182 7.15 21.69 -0.90
CA ILE A 182 6.05 21.29 0.00
C ILE A 182 6.61 20.47 1.17
N VAL A 183 7.59 19.60 0.89
CA VAL A 183 8.28 18.75 1.87
C VAL A 183 9.73 19.23 2.00
N ARG A 184 10.12 19.70 3.19
CA ARG A 184 11.51 20.06 3.51
C ARG A 184 12.22 18.83 4.06
N ARG A 185 13.36 18.46 3.45
CA ARG A 185 14.18 17.31 3.85
C ARG A 185 15.03 17.57 5.08
#